data_AF-A0A3D5KSB0-F1
#
_entry.id   AF-A0A3D5KSB0-F1
#
_cell.length_a   1.000
_cell.length_b   1.000
_cell.length_c   1.000
_cell.angle_alpha   90.00
_cell.angle_beta   90.00
_cell.angle_gamma   90.00
#
_symmetry.space_group_name_H-M   'P 1'
#
loop_
_entity.id
_entity.type
_entity.pdbx_description
1 polymer ?
#
loop_
_entity_poly.entity_id
_entity_poly.type
_entity_poly.pdbx_seq_one_letter_code
_entity_poly.pdbx_strand_id
1 'polypeptide(L)'
;MNRKLVTLDSFHGTIKPGKSISENENYWKLIGAKGTIVGDEEIDGKVLVLFECNLDDFKLENHNPIKNSLWIKKSDLKIEEEF
;
A
#
# COMPACT_ATOMS: atom_id res chain seq x y z
N MET A 1 3.76 18.96 -7.97
CA MET A 1 3.32 17.78 -7.19
C MET A 1 4.08 16.62 -7.74
N ASN A 2 5.05 16.10 -6.98
CA ASN A 2 5.85 14.96 -7.42
C ASN A 2 5.03 13.70 -7.17
N ARG A 3 4.64 12.99 -8.22
CA ARG A 3 3.92 11.73 -8.09
C ARG A 3 4.92 10.62 -8.34
N LYS A 4 5.06 9.71 -7.38
CA LYS A 4 5.96 8.56 -7.51
C LYS A 4 5.14 7.30 -7.74
N LEU A 5 5.43 6.60 -8.83
CA LEU A 5 4.87 5.29 -9.09
C LEU A 5 5.63 4.25 -8.28
N VAL A 6 4.87 3.38 -7.64
CA VAL A 6 5.42 2.35 -6.76
C VAL A 6 4.73 1.01 -6.98
N THR A 7 5.46 -0.04 -6.68
CA THR A 7 4.92 -1.40 -6.51
C THR A 7 5.05 -1.78 -5.03
N LEU A 8 4.03 -2.42 -4.46
CA LEU A 8 4.14 -3.00 -3.12
C LEU A 8 4.97 -4.29 -3.18
N ASP A 9 6.19 -4.27 -2.64
CA ASP A 9 7.11 -5.41 -2.67
C ASP A 9 6.91 -6.33 -1.44
N SER A 10 6.58 -5.75 -0.29
CA SER A 10 6.24 -6.48 0.92
C SER A 10 5.19 -5.73 1.75
N PHE A 11 4.72 -6.31 2.86
CA PHE A 11 3.91 -5.60 3.84
C PHE A 11 4.39 -5.95 5.25
N HIS A 12 4.74 -4.93 6.04
CA HIS A 12 5.44 -5.11 7.32
C HIS A 12 6.75 -5.91 7.18
N GLY A 13 7.45 -5.75 6.06
CA GLY A 13 8.71 -6.43 5.77
C GLY A 13 8.60 -7.91 5.40
N THR A 14 7.40 -8.44 5.16
CA THR A 14 7.20 -9.84 4.73
C THR A 14 6.30 -9.94 3.51
N ILE A 15 6.48 -11.01 2.73
CA ILE A 15 5.63 -11.29 1.55
C ILE A 15 4.37 -12.11 1.87
N LYS A 16 4.21 -12.51 3.12
CA LYS A 16 3.08 -13.27 3.64
C LYS A 16 2.89 -12.97 5.14
N PRO A 17 1.67 -13.10 5.68
CA PRO A 17 1.46 -12.89 7.10
C PRO A 17 2.20 -13.95 7.93
N GLY A 18 2.83 -13.53 9.03
CA GLY A 18 3.53 -14.42 9.96
C GLY A 18 2.62 -15.06 11.02
N LYS A 19 1.35 -14.67 11.07
CA LYS A 19 0.33 -15.17 12.00
C LYS A 19 -1.02 -15.21 11.30
N SER A 20 -2.02 -15.83 11.93
CA SER A 20 -3.41 -15.74 11.46
C SER A 20 -3.85 -14.28 11.47
N ILE A 21 -4.46 -13.83 10.37
CA ILE A 21 -4.90 -12.46 10.10
C ILE A 21 -6.37 -12.54 9.64
N SER A 22 -7.19 -11.56 10.01
CA SER A 22 -8.55 -11.44 9.49
C SER A 22 -8.53 -11.24 7.98
N GLU A 23 -9.46 -11.84 7.25
CA GLU A 23 -9.48 -11.78 5.77
C GLU A 23 -9.56 -10.35 5.22
N ASN A 24 -10.26 -9.46 5.94
CA ASN A 24 -10.43 -8.05 5.61
C ASN A 24 -9.24 -7.16 6.01
N GLU A 25 -8.30 -7.69 6.80
CA GLU A 25 -7.05 -7.03 7.19
C GLU A 25 -5.83 -7.65 6.49
N ASN A 26 -6.05 -8.61 5.59
CA ASN A 26 -4.98 -9.35 4.92
C ASN A 26 -4.39 -8.57 3.72
N TYR A 27 -3.76 -7.44 3.99
CA TYR A 27 -3.19 -6.55 2.97
C TYR A 27 -2.01 -7.16 2.20
N TRP A 28 -1.46 -8.30 2.64
CA TRP A 28 -0.48 -9.07 1.85
C TRP A 28 -1.05 -9.53 0.49
N LYS A 29 -2.37 -9.57 0.32
CA LYS A 29 -3.03 -9.81 -0.98
C LYS A 29 -2.68 -8.77 -2.04
N LEU A 30 -2.20 -7.59 -1.64
CA LEU A 30 -1.83 -6.49 -2.53
C LEU A 30 -0.36 -6.53 -2.96
N ILE A 31 0.42 -7.55 -2.59
CA ILE A 31 1.82 -7.63 -3.02
C ILE A 31 1.89 -7.78 -4.55
N GLY A 32 2.77 -6.99 -5.16
CA GLY A 32 2.88 -6.81 -6.60
C GLY A 32 1.86 -5.81 -7.18
N ALA A 33 0.91 -5.31 -6.38
CA ALA A 33 0.00 -4.27 -6.84
C ALA A 33 0.74 -2.94 -7.02
N LYS A 34 0.35 -2.23 -8.08
CA LYS A 34 0.85 -0.89 -8.39
C LYS A 34 0.04 0.17 -7.68
N GLY A 35 0.70 1.26 -7.36
CA GLY A 35 0.06 2.43 -6.79
C GLY A 35 0.86 3.70 -7.03
N THR A 36 0.28 4.81 -6.61
CA THR A 36 0.89 6.13 -6.63
C THR A 36 0.97 6.66 -5.21
N ILE A 37 2.14 7.19 -4.81
CA ILE A 37 2.23 7.95 -3.56
C ILE A 37 1.43 9.24 -3.72
N VAL A 38 0.45 9.45 -2.84
CA VAL A 38 -0.43 10.61 -2.86
C VAL A 38 -0.14 11.52 -1.66
N GLY A 39 0.16 12.79 -1.96
CA GLY A 39 0.55 13.78 -0.96
C GLY A 39 2.05 13.76 -0.65
N ASP A 40 2.48 14.75 0.13
CA ASP A 40 3.87 14.92 0.55
C ASP A 40 4.07 14.53 2.03
N GLU A 41 3.02 14.06 2.70
CA GLU A 41 3.04 13.68 4.11
C GLU A 41 3.70 12.32 4.32
N GLU A 42 4.62 12.28 5.29
CA GLU A 42 5.22 11.06 5.79
C GLU A 42 4.99 10.96 7.30
N ILE A 43 4.36 9.86 7.73
CA ILE A 43 4.05 9.61 9.13
C ILE A 43 4.72 8.29 9.53
N ASP A 44 5.64 8.35 10.50
CA ASP A 44 6.39 7.19 11.00
C ASP A 44 7.05 6.35 9.89
N GLY A 45 7.63 7.02 8.88
CA GLY A 45 8.28 6.35 7.75
C GLY A 45 7.31 5.75 6.72
N LYS A 46 6.01 6.03 6.85
CA LYS A 46 4.97 5.59 5.93
C LYS A 46 4.49 6.73 5.06
N VAL A 47 4.11 6.38 3.85
CA VAL A 47 3.49 7.27 2.86
C VAL A 47 2.12 6.71 2.48
N LEU A 48 1.20 7.59 2.09
CA LEU A 48 -0.11 7.18 1.63
C LEU A 48 -0.01 6.73 0.17
N VAL A 49 -0.27 5.46 -0.09
CA VAL A 49 -0.25 4.88 -1.44
C VAL A 49 -1.68 4.64 -1.89
N LEU A 50 -2.07 5.27 -3.00
CA LEU A 50 -3.32 4.98 -3.70
C LEU A 50 -3.08 3.85 -4.70
N PHE A 51 -3.71 2.70 -4.48
CA PHE A 51 -3.57 1.54 -5.35
C PHE A 51 -4.43 1.66 -6.62
N GLU A 52 -3.91 1.13 -7.73
CA GLU A 52 -4.65 1.06 -9.00
C GLU A 52 -5.80 0.04 -8.96
N CYS A 53 -5.67 -0.99 -8.13
CA CYS A 53 -6.71 -1.99 -7.92
C CYS A 53 -7.76 -1.54 -6.90
N ASN A 54 -8.98 -2.07 -7.03
CA ASN A 54 -10.04 -1.85 -6.06
C ASN A 54 -9.87 -2.78 -4.85
N LEU A 55 -9.73 -2.21 -3.65
CA LEU A 55 -9.53 -2.98 -2.42
C LEU A 55 -10.77 -3.82 -2.05
N ASP A 56 -11.96 -3.37 -2.46
CA ASP A 56 -13.22 -4.09 -2.20
C ASP A 56 -13.26 -5.45 -2.91
N ASP A 57 -12.58 -5.59 -4.06
CA ASP A 57 -12.50 -6.86 -4.81
C ASP A 57 -11.75 -7.94 -4.01
N PHE A 58 -10.86 -7.51 -3.11
CA PHE A 58 -10.12 -8.36 -2.17
C PHE A 58 -10.82 -8.49 -0.80
N LYS A 59 -11.96 -7.80 -0.63
CA LYS A 59 -12.71 -7.65 0.63
C LYS A 59 -11.89 -7.00 1.74
N LEU A 60 -10.96 -6.11 1.39
CA LEU A 60 -10.08 -5.43 2.34
C LEU A 60 -10.74 -4.16 2.89
N GLU A 61 -10.41 -3.82 4.13
CA GLU A 61 -10.90 -2.59 4.77
C GLU A 61 -10.35 -1.32 4.10
N ASN A 62 -11.21 -0.31 3.99
CA ASN A 62 -10.91 1.01 3.43
C ASN A 62 -11.08 2.09 4.51
N HIS A 63 -10.29 2.04 5.57
CA HIS A 63 -10.38 3.01 6.68
C HIS A 63 -9.62 4.32 6.42
N ASN A 64 -8.90 4.44 5.30
CA ASN A 64 -8.08 5.61 5.02
C ASN A 64 -8.90 6.76 4.40
N PRO A 65 -8.44 8.02 4.54
CA PRO A 65 -9.17 9.19 4.03
C PRO A 65 -9.48 9.15 2.52
N ILE A 66 -8.67 8.41 1.76
CA ILE A 66 -8.85 8.20 0.32
C ILE A 66 -9.18 6.71 0.10
N LYS A 67 -10.28 6.42 -0.59
CA LYS A 67 -10.64 5.05 -0.96
C LYS A 67 -9.51 4.40 -1.78
N ASN A 68 -9.28 3.11 -1.57
CA ASN A 68 -8.20 2.32 -2.20
C ASN A 68 -6.79 2.76 -1.81
N SER A 69 -6.63 3.52 -0.72
CA SER A 69 -5.32 3.92 -0.22
C SER A 69 -4.95 3.24 1.08
N LEU A 70 -3.65 3.02 1.31
CA LEU A 70 -3.08 2.53 2.57
C LEU A 70 -1.81 3.29 2.94
N TRP A 71 -1.56 3.45 4.24
CA TRP A 71 -0.27 3.91 4.76
C TRP A 71 0.74 2.78 4.72
N ILE A 72 1.71 2.87 3.82
CA ILE A 72 2.72 1.84 3.58
C ILE A 72 4.11 2.36 3.96
N LYS A 73 4.93 1.53 4.62
CA LYS A 73 6.33 1.88 4.90
C LYS A 73 7.08 2.04 3.59
N LYS A 74 7.90 3.08 3.46
CA LYS A 74 8.71 3.27 2.23
C LYS A 74 9.62 2.07 1.92
N SER A 75 10.11 1.38 2.95
CA SER A 75 10.93 0.16 2.80
C SER A 75 10.19 -1.01 2.15
N ASP A 76 8.85 -0.99 2.18
CA ASP A 76 7.99 -2.04 1.63
C ASP A 76 7.60 -1.74 0.17
N LEU A 77 8.05 -0.60 -0.37
CA LEU A 77 7.74 -0.13 -1.72
C LEU A 77 8.98 -0.19 -2.62
N LYS A 78 8.76 -0.58 -3.87
CA LYS A 78 9.72 -0.42 -4.96
C LYS A 78 9.31 0.78 -5.81
N ILE A 79 10.19 1.77 -5.94
CA ILE A 79 9.97 2.93 -6.81
C ILE A 79 10.19 2.48 -8.26
N GLU A 80 9.18 2.68 -9.10
CA GLU A 80 9.25 2.32 -10.53
C GLU A 80 9.66 3.53 -11.37
N GLU A 81 9.06 4.70 -11.13
CA GLU A 81 9.38 5.95 -11.85
C GLU A 81 9.16 7.18 -10.94
N GLU A 82 9.96 8.23 -11.12
CA GLU A 82 9.80 9.55 -10.48
C GLU A 82 9.58 10.62 -11.56
N PHE A 83 8.53 11.43 -11.42
CA PHE A 83 8.24 12.57 -12.30
C PHE A 83 7.55 13.73 -11.58
#